data_AF-A0A9D8RZN8-F1
#
_entry.id   AF-A0A9D8RZN8-F1
#
_cell.length_a   1.000
_cell.length_b   1.000
_cell.length_c   1.000
_cell.angle_alpha   90.00
_cell.angle_beta   90.00
_cell.angle_gamma   90.00
#
_symmetry.space_group_name_H-M   'P 1'
#
loop_
_entity.id
_entity.type
_entity.pdbx_description
1 polymer ?
#
loop_
_entity_poly.entity_id
_entity_poly.type
_entity_poly.pdbx_seq_one_letter_code
_entity_poly.pdbx_strand_id
1 'polypeptide(L)' 'MKRVKAACITQTLHFLLKEDVGHDYALKLVEEEIKKYKNGLDKSGTKYKILSENTQEDGSVIIEIKKQYNTSPVGDYLN' A
#
# COMPACT_ATOMS: atom_id res chain seq x y z
N MET A 1 20.00 -1.73 26.39
CA MET A 1 19.76 -2.37 25.06
C MET A 1 18.27 -2.34 24.76
N LYS A 2 17.87 -2.07 23.51
CA LYS A 2 16.45 -2.02 23.11
C LYS A 2 16.02 -3.30 22.41
N ARG A 3 14.79 -3.78 22.65
CA ARG A 3 14.17 -4.92 21.96
C ARG A 3 12.77 -4.53 21.50
N VAL A 4 12.48 -4.73 20.23
CA VAL A 4 11.15 -4.46 19.66
C VAL A 4 10.18 -5.54 20.14
N LYS A 5 9.07 -5.13 20.75
CA LYS A 5 8.00 -6.02 21.23
C LYS A 5 6.82 -6.10 20.27
N ALA A 6 6.54 -5.01 19.55
CA ALA A 6 5.62 -4.96 18.43
C ALA A 6 5.97 -3.76 17.54
N ALA A 7 5.69 -3.84 16.24
CA ALA A 7 5.86 -2.72 15.31
C ALA A 7 4.95 -2.84 14.07
N CYS A 8 4.41 -1.71 13.65
CA CYS A 8 3.78 -1.51 12.35
C CYS A 8 4.33 -0.22 11.72
N ILE A 9 4.18 -0.11 10.41
CA ILE A 9 4.47 1.11 9.65
C ILE A 9 3.19 1.59 8.98
N THR A 10 2.90 2.88 9.11
CA THR A 10 1.91 3.56 8.27
C THR A 10 2.65 4.21 7.12
N GLN A 11 2.20 3.94 5.89
CA GLN A 11 2.77 4.51 4.67
C GLN A 11 1.65 5.11 3.84
N THR A 12 1.94 6.26 3.26
CA THR A 12 1.12 6.87 2.20
C THR A 12 1.82 6.57 0.88
N LEU A 13 1.14 5.86 -0.01
CA LEU A 13 1.63 5.44 -1.31
C LEU A 13 0.87 6.21 -2.37
N HIS A 14 1.59 6.84 -3.29
CA HIS A 14 1.01 7.55 -4.42
C HIS A 14 1.33 6.77 -5.69
N PHE A 15 0.30 6.18 -6.29
CA PHE A 15 0.35 5.48 -7.56
C PHE A 15 0.09 6.50 -8.67
N LEU A 16 1.18 6.91 -9.31
CA LEU A 16 1.16 7.93 -10.35
C LEU A 16 0.80 7.31 -11.71
N LEU A 17 0.12 8.09 -12.53
CA LEU A 17 -0.11 7.74 -13.92
C LEU A 17 1.21 7.79 -14.70
N LYS A 18 1.36 6.85 -15.63
CA LYS A 18 2.49 6.86 -16.53
C LYS A 18 2.27 7.90 -17.62
N GLU A 19 3.18 8.86 -17.73
CA GLU A 19 3.06 10.01 -18.64
C GLU A 19 3.30 9.65 -20.13
N ASP A 20 3.94 8.51 -20.40
CA ASP A 20 4.35 8.08 -21.75
C ASP A 20 3.28 7.25 -22.49
N VAL A 21 2.08 7.11 -21.93
CA VAL A 21 1.02 6.28 -22.51
C VAL A 21 -0.33 7.01 -22.53
N GLY A 22 -1.24 6.56 -23.40
CA GLY A 22 -2.59 7.13 -23.47
C GLY A 22 -3.33 7.03 -22.13
N HIS A 23 -4.13 8.06 -21.80
CA HIS A 23 -4.78 8.22 -20.49
C HIS A 23 -5.59 6.99 -20.03
N ASP A 24 -6.40 6.38 -20.89
CA ASP A 24 -7.16 5.15 -20.56
C ASP A 24 -6.24 3.97 -20.19
N TYR A 25 -5.11 3.85 -20.88
CA TYR A 25 -4.14 2.81 -20.60
C TYR A 25 -3.35 3.10 -19.31
N ALA A 26 -3.02 4.37 -19.06
CA ALA A 26 -2.37 4.79 -17.82
C ALA A 26 -3.24 4.45 -16.59
N LEU A 27 -4.55 4.68 -16.65
CA LEU A 27 -5.50 4.32 -15.58
C LEU A 27 -5.50 2.81 -15.29
N LYS A 28 -5.52 1.98 -16.35
CA LYS A 28 -5.45 0.52 -16.20
C LYS A 28 -4.14 0.06 -15.56
N LEU A 29 -3.01 0.67 -15.93
CA LEU A 29 -1.72 0.36 -15.34
C LEU A 29 -1.67 0.67 -13.85
N VAL A 30 -2.23 1.81 -13.42
CA VAL A 30 -2.35 2.19 -12.01
C VAL A 30 -3.19 1.16 -11.25
N GLU A 31 -4.33 0.76 -11.81
CA GLU A 31 -5.18 -0.27 -11.18
C GLU A 31 -4.46 -1.62 -11.06
N GLU A 32 -3.74 -2.05 -12.09
CA GLU A 32 -2.93 -3.27 -12.05
C GLU A 32 -1.79 -3.18 -11.03
N GLU A 33 -1.14 -2.03 -10.89
CA GLU A 33 -0.06 -1.83 -9.93
C GLU A 33 -0.56 -1.91 -8.49
N ILE A 34 -1.71 -1.30 -8.20
CA ILE A 34 -2.39 -1.41 -6.91
C ILE A 34 -2.76 -2.88 -6.61
N LYS A 35 -3.33 -3.59 -7.60
CA LYS A 35 -3.66 -5.02 -7.48
C LYS A 35 -2.41 -5.86 -7.19
N LYS A 36 -1.32 -5.62 -7.92
CA LYS A 36 -0.02 -6.30 -7.71
C LYS A 36 0.52 -6.03 -6.31
N TYR A 37 0.45 -4.79 -5.83
CA TYR A 37 0.88 -4.41 -4.50
C TYR A 37 0.08 -5.15 -3.41
N LYS A 38 -1.25 -5.11 -3.47
CA LYS A 38 -2.14 -5.82 -2.53
C LYS A 38 -1.88 -7.34 -2.55
N ASN A 39 -1.74 -7.92 -3.74
CA ASN A 39 -1.44 -9.35 -3.91
C ASN A 39 -0.04 -9.73 -3.36
N GLY A 40 0.94 -8.85 -3.50
CA GLY A 40 2.28 -9.05 -2.91
C GLY A 40 2.25 -9.08 -1.38
N LEU A 41 1.42 -8.24 -0.76
CA LEU A 41 1.23 -8.25 0.70
C LEU A 41 0.55 -9.53 1.17
N ASP A 42 -0.50 -9.96 0.46
CA ASP A 42 -1.24 -11.19 0.74
C ASP A 42 -0.35 -12.43 0.61
N LYS A 43 0.37 -12.55 -0.50
CA LYS A 43 1.31 -13.66 -0.76
C LYS A 43 2.45 -13.72 0.27
N SER A 44 2.90 -12.56 0.76
CA SER A 44 3.91 -12.49 1.81
C SER A 44 3.36 -12.85 3.20
N GLY A 45 2.03 -12.97 3.37
CA GLY A 45 1.39 -13.10 4.67
C GLY A 45 1.59 -11.89 5.58
N THR A 46 1.93 -10.73 5.00
CA THR A 46 2.14 -9.49 5.75
C THR A 46 0.80 -9.04 6.29
N LYS A 47 0.68 -8.83 7.60
CA LYS A 47 -0.57 -8.26 8.16
C LYS A 47 -0.67 -6.78 7.79
N TYR A 48 -1.78 -6.37 7.20
CA TYR A 48 -2.01 -4.97 6.83
C TYR A 48 -3.48 -4.58 6.97
N LYS A 49 -3.72 -3.26 7.00
CA LYS A 49 -5.03 -2.61 7.03
C LYS A 49 -4.94 -1.38 6.14
N ILE A 50 -5.83 -1.29 5.15
CA ILE A 50 -5.97 -0.09 4.33
C ILE A 50 -6.73 0.94 5.19
N LEU A 51 -6.13 2.11 5.40
CA LEU A 51 -6.71 3.20 6.17
C LEU A 51 -7.50 4.15 5.25
N SER A 52 -6.99 4.41 4.05
CA SER A 52 -7.63 5.26 3.06
C SER A 52 -7.19 4.87 1.65
N GLU A 53 -8.09 5.03 0.68
CA GLU A 53 -7.82 4.87 -0.75
C GLU A 53 -8.60 5.97 -1.47
N ASN A 54 -7.88 6.93 -2.05
CA ASN A 54 -8.47 8.08 -2.76
C ASN A 54 -7.94 8.12 -4.19
N THR A 55 -8.87 8.14 -5.14
CA THR A 55 -8.57 8.42 -6.55
C THR A 55 -8.61 9.94 -6.75
N GLN A 56 -7.51 10.48 -7.26
CA GLN A 56 -7.35 11.90 -7.54
C GLN A 56 -8.02 12.27 -8.87
N GLU A 57 -8.27 13.57 -9.06
CA GLU A 57 -8.91 14.10 -10.27
C GLU A 57 -8.06 13.87 -11.53
N ASP A 58 -6.74 13.74 -11.40
CA ASP A 58 -5.86 13.42 -12.54
C ASP A 58 -5.93 11.93 -12.91
N GLY A 59 -6.48 11.09 -12.03
CA GLY A 59 -6.55 9.63 -12.17
C GLY A 59 -5.45 8.85 -11.45
N SER A 60 -4.51 9.54 -10.77
CA SER A 60 -3.60 8.90 -9.81
C SER A 60 -4.34 8.44 -8.56
N VAL A 61 -3.76 7.50 -7.81
CA VAL A 61 -4.41 6.94 -6.60
C VAL A 61 -3.48 7.06 -5.40
N ILE A 62 -3.99 7.58 -4.29
CA ILE A 62 -3.28 7.66 -3.02
C ILE A 62 -3.86 6.63 -2.05
N ILE A 63 -3.02 5.72 -1.57
CA ILE A 63 -3.39 4.70 -0.60
C ILE A 63 -2.62 4.93 0.69
N GLU A 64 -3.34 5.13 1.78
CA GLU A 64 -2.78 5.06 3.12
C GLU A 64 -2.96 3.64 3.67
N ILE A 65 -1.84 3.01 4.01
CA ILE A 65 -1.81 1.63 4.48
C ILE A 65 -1.00 1.50 5.75
N LYS A 66 -1.56 0.81 6.73
CA LYS A 66 -0.85 0.34 7.92
C LYS A 66 -0.47 -1.12 7.71
N LYS A 67 0.81 -1.47 7.84
CA LYS A 67 1.25 -2.86 7.70
C LYS A 67 2.32 -3.25 8.70
N GLN A 68 2.51 -4.55 8.87
CA GLN A 68 3.58 -5.12 9.68
C GLN A 68 4.94 -4.59 9.22
N TYR A 69 5.78 -4.21 10.19
CA TYR A 69 7.12 -3.72 9.90
C TYR A 69 8.14 -4.86 10.00
N ASN A 70 8.72 -5.24 8.85
CA ASN A 70 9.61 -6.40 8.72
C ASN A 70 8.97 -7.67 9.32
N THR A 71 9.74 -8.43 10.09
CA THR A 71 9.28 -9.65 10.79
C THR A 71 8.81 -9.36 12.21
N SER A 72 8.69 -8.10 12.62
CA SER A 72 8.26 -7.76 13.98
C SER A 72 6.80 -8.16 14.18
N PRO A 73 6.41 -8.68 15.35
CA PRO A 73 5.01 -8.93 15.64
C PRO A 73 4.22 -7.61 15.59
N VAL A 74 2.96 -7.67 15.16
CA VAL A 74 2.12 -6.47 15.03
C VAL A 74 1.53 -6.00 16.35
N GLY A 75 1.39 -6.89 17.34
CA GLY A 75 0.72 -6.60 18.61
C GLY A 75 -0.66 -5.98 18.39
N ASP A 76 -1.01 -5.00 19.20
CA ASP A 76 -2.29 -4.28 19.12
C ASP A 76 -2.31 -3.16 18.07
N TYR A 77 -1.22 -2.94 17.34
CA TYR A 77 -1.14 -1.85 16.36
C TYR A 77 -2.05 -2.06 15.14
N LEU A 78 -2.52 -3.28 14.87
CA LEU A 78 -3.36 -3.59 13.69
C LEU A 78 -4.80 -3.99 14.04
N ASN A 79 -5.23 -3.78 15.28
CA ASN A 79 -6.63 -3.95 15.69
C ASN A 79 -7.55 -2.93 14.98
#